data_AF-A0A7V9U2K8-F1
#
_entry.id   AF-A0A7V9U2K8-F1
#
_cell.length_a   1.000
_cell.length_b   1.000
_cell.length_c   1.000
_cell.angle_alpha   90.00
_cell.angle_beta   90.00
_cell.angle_gamma   90.00
#
_symmetry.space_group_name_H-M   'P 1'
#
loop_
_entity.id
_entity.type
_entity.pdbx_description
1 polymer ?
#
loop_
_entity_poly.entity_id
_entity_poly.type
_entity_poly.pdbx_seq_one_letter_code
_entity_poly.pdbx_strand_id
1 'polypeptide(L)'
;MHSNLQDWLERGRALLASPPLSRADKSKNGLADPKWGLGDLLLEVPEPLVARVAGELGKSESEFRRYREVASRWPADRRVQASWSAHRDLKDHDDRFELIHPDMTVREAALAAGKKPIDAKPVTRMTEDEQADLAISLLLNKRINDRVATKLTERNDARRVLRAQRSAENERSAEYKDAMRALREAQAAKSPELAFIEVTFKIQEATEYLRAVWSAAVDDTPGMPSLVPPHRKPELIMAIKNIASVAEQAVAALDEVPDAGTRFTDVIDVEVAKPRPQLLEQTIESPQTSNTADGAARDLPRQRQIP
;
A
#
# COMPACT_ATOMS: atom_id res chain seq x y z
N MET A 1 -8.02 -32.21 57.85
CA MET A 1 -7.21 -31.44 56.87
C MET A 1 -6.92 -32.16 55.56
N HIS A 2 -6.78 -33.50 55.52
CA HIS A 2 -6.55 -34.22 54.25
C HIS A 2 -7.76 -34.21 53.29
N SER A 3 -8.98 -34.04 53.82
CA SER A 3 -10.23 -34.00 53.03
C SER A 3 -10.29 -32.86 52.02
N ASN A 4 -9.70 -31.70 52.31
CA ASN A 4 -9.85 -30.51 51.45
C ASN A 4 -8.92 -30.55 50.24
N LEU A 5 -7.76 -31.20 50.36
CA LEU A 5 -6.82 -31.30 49.24
C LEU A 5 -7.40 -32.15 48.12
N GLN A 6 -8.01 -33.29 48.44
CA GLN A 6 -8.63 -34.13 47.41
C GLN A 6 -9.82 -33.43 46.75
N ASP A 7 -10.67 -32.73 47.51
CA ASP A 7 -11.77 -31.93 46.96
C ASP A 7 -11.26 -30.87 45.96
N TRP A 8 -10.20 -30.12 46.31
CA TRP A 8 -9.61 -29.15 45.39
C TRP A 8 -9.03 -29.80 44.14
N LEU A 9 -8.40 -30.98 44.27
CA LEU A 9 -7.87 -31.71 43.12
C LEU A 9 -8.99 -32.22 42.21
N GLU A 10 -10.08 -32.75 42.77
CA GLU A 10 -11.24 -33.21 42.00
C GLU A 10 -11.92 -32.05 41.24
N ARG A 11 -12.21 -30.95 41.94
CA ARG A 11 -12.77 -29.73 41.33
C ARG A 11 -11.83 -29.15 40.26
N GLY A 12 -10.53 -29.10 40.56
CA GLY A 12 -9.50 -28.62 39.63
C GLY A 12 -9.39 -29.48 38.37
N ARG A 13 -9.45 -30.82 38.50
CA ARG A 13 -9.49 -31.75 37.36
C ARG A 13 -10.73 -31.54 36.50
N ALA A 14 -11.91 -31.38 37.11
CA ALA A 14 -13.16 -31.13 36.39
C ALA A 14 -13.10 -29.81 35.57
N LEU A 15 -12.54 -28.75 36.16
CA LEU A 15 -12.35 -27.46 35.48
C LEU A 15 -11.34 -27.56 34.33
N LEU A 16 -10.24 -28.29 34.52
CA LEU A 16 -9.22 -28.49 33.48
C LEU A 16 -9.69 -29.43 32.34
N ALA A 17 -10.64 -30.33 32.62
CA ALA A 17 -11.27 -31.17 31.61
C ALA A 17 -12.26 -30.39 30.72
N SER A 18 -12.73 -29.22 31.17
CA SER A 18 -13.62 -28.38 30.39
C SER A 18 -12.88 -27.80 29.17
N PRO A 19 -13.45 -27.90 27.96
CA PRO A 19 -12.78 -27.40 26.76
C PRO A 19 -12.58 -25.89 26.85
N PRO A 20 -11.42 -25.37 26.40
CA PRO A 20 -11.20 -23.93 26.37
C PRO A 20 -12.16 -23.29 25.36
N LEU A 21 -12.65 -22.08 25.68
CA LEU A 21 -13.48 -21.30 24.76
C LEU A 21 -12.75 -21.05 23.43
N SER A 22 -13.52 -21.07 22.34
CA SER A 22 -13.01 -20.70 21.02
C SER A 22 -12.56 -19.23 21.01
N ARG A 23 -11.73 -18.85 20.02
CA ARG A 23 -11.28 -17.45 19.91
C ARG A 23 -12.45 -16.48 19.74
N ALA A 24 -13.50 -16.87 19.02
CA ALA A 24 -14.67 -16.05 18.79
C ALA A 24 -15.56 -15.91 20.04
N ASP A 25 -15.59 -16.94 20.89
CA ASP A 25 -16.44 -16.96 22.09
C ASP A 25 -15.80 -16.28 23.29
N LYS A 26 -14.48 -16.06 23.28
CA LYS A 26 -13.77 -15.47 24.41
C LYS A 26 -14.23 -14.06 24.78
N SER A 27 -14.61 -13.22 23.82
CA SER A 27 -15.14 -11.89 24.13
C SER A 27 -16.60 -11.94 24.56
N LYS A 28 -17.42 -12.77 23.90
CA LYS A 28 -18.88 -12.85 24.12
C LYS A 28 -19.29 -13.64 25.35
N ASN A 29 -18.60 -14.75 25.61
CA ASN A 29 -18.88 -15.71 26.69
C ASN A 29 -17.72 -15.77 27.68
N GLY A 30 -17.00 -14.65 27.86
CA GLY A 30 -15.75 -14.64 28.62
C GLY A 30 -15.86 -15.09 30.07
N LEU A 31 -17.04 -14.98 30.70
CA LEU A 31 -17.29 -15.50 32.05
C LEU A 31 -17.39 -17.03 32.11
N ALA A 32 -17.68 -17.69 31.00
CA ALA A 32 -17.71 -19.15 30.91
C ALA A 32 -16.30 -19.76 30.70
N ASP A 33 -15.24 -18.94 30.63
CA ASP A 33 -13.87 -19.45 30.53
C ASP A 33 -13.52 -20.25 31.80
N PRO A 34 -13.11 -21.53 31.70
CA PRO A 34 -12.78 -22.37 32.85
C PRO A 34 -11.71 -21.76 33.77
N LYS A 35 -10.92 -20.81 33.26
CA LYS A 35 -9.94 -20.06 34.05
C LYS A 35 -10.56 -19.25 35.19
N TRP A 36 -11.80 -18.78 35.06
CA TRP A 36 -12.49 -18.11 36.16
C TRP A 36 -12.77 -19.08 37.30
N GLY A 37 -13.41 -20.22 37.00
CA GLY A 37 -13.66 -21.25 37.99
C GLY A 37 -12.38 -21.78 38.64
N LEU A 38 -11.30 -21.91 37.86
CA LEU A 38 -9.98 -22.30 38.39
C LEU A 38 -9.38 -21.21 39.28
N GLY A 39 -9.48 -19.94 38.89
CA GLY A 39 -9.05 -18.82 39.71
C GLY A 39 -9.80 -18.75 41.04
N ASP A 40 -11.12 -18.93 41.02
CA ASP A 40 -11.98 -18.93 42.23
C ASP A 40 -11.64 -20.07 43.17
N LEU A 41 -11.49 -21.29 42.63
CA LEU A 41 -11.02 -22.44 43.39
C LEU A 41 -9.66 -22.15 44.06
N LEU A 42 -8.73 -21.51 43.34
CA LEU A 42 -7.41 -21.19 43.87
C LEU A 42 -7.43 -20.08 44.94
N LEU A 43 -8.48 -19.28 45.03
CA LEU A 43 -8.65 -18.35 46.16
C LEU A 43 -8.95 -19.11 47.46
N GLU A 44 -9.62 -20.26 47.39
CA GLU A 44 -9.91 -21.13 48.54
C GLU A 44 -8.67 -21.93 49.01
N VAL A 45 -7.72 -22.18 48.11
CA VAL A 45 -6.48 -22.93 48.41
C VAL A 45 -5.48 -22.04 49.19
N PRO A 46 -4.98 -22.44 50.36
CA PRO A 46 -3.91 -21.71 51.06
C PRO A 46 -2.66 -21.54 50.19
N GLU A 47 -2.03 -20.37 50.21
CA GLU A 47 -0.86 -20.06 49.36
C GLU A 47 0.27 -21.11 49.41
N PRO A 48 0.66 -21.66 50.57
CA PRO A 48 1.70 -22.70 50.64
C PRO A 48 1.35 -24.01 49.91
N LEU A 49 0.06 -24.23 49.60
CA LEU A 49 -0.43 -25.45 48.94
C LEU A 49 -0.63 -25.29 47.44
N VAL A 50 -0.58 -24.07 46.89
CA VAL A 50 -0.82 -23.80 45.46
C VAL A 50 0.18 -24.55 44.58
N ALA A 51 1.47 -24.57 44.96
CA ALA A 51 2.51 -25.29 44.23
C ALA A 51 2.22 -26.81 44.16
N ARG A 52 1.76 -27.39 45.27
CA ARG A 52 1.39 -28.81 45.34
C ARG A 52 0.19 -29.11 44.47
N VAL A 53 -0.88 -28.32 44.58
CA VAL A 53 -2.09 -28.49 43.75
C VAL A 53 -1.76 -28.35 42.26
N ALA A 54 -0.92 -27.38 41.88
CA ALA A 54 -0.48 -27.20 40.50
C ALA A 54 0.27 -28.43 39.97
N GLY A 55 1.22 -28.96 40.75
CA GLY A 55 1.98 -30.16 40.39
C GLY A 55 1.10 -31.40 40.18
N GLU A 56 0.16 -31.65 41.09
CA GLU A 56 -0.79 -32.78 41.00
C GLU A 56 -1.77 -32.66 39.82
N LEU A 57 -2.05 -31.43 39.36
CA LEU A 57 -2.89 -31.15 38.19
C LEU A 57 -2.08 -31.04 36.88
N GLY A 58 -0.76 -31.28 36.92
CA GLY A 58 0.10 -31.25 35.73
C GLY A 58 0.27 -29.84 35.14
N LYS A 59 0.23 -28.81 35.98
CA LYS A 59 0.36 -27.40 35.60
C LYS A 59 1.50 -26.72 36.35
N SER A 60 1.97 -25.60 35.80
CA SER A 60 3.01 -24.83 36.45
C SER A 60 2.45 -24.01 37.61
N GLU A 61 3.21 -23.90 38.71
CA GLU A 61 2.86 -23.04 39.85
C GLU A 61 2.66 -21.58 39.43
N SER A 62 3.50 -21.08 38.50
CA SER A 62 3.43 -19.70 38.00
C SER A 62 2.14 -19.41 37.22
N GLU A 63 1.61 -20.40 36.50
CA GLU A 63 0.33 -20.30 35.81
C GLU A 63 -0.83 -20.24 36.82
N PHE A 64 -0.81 -21.07 37.86
CA PHE A 64 -1.85 -21.08 38.89
C PHE A 64 -1.85 -19.81 39.72
N ARG A 65 -0.67 -19.33 40.13
CA ARG A 65 -0.54 -18.03 40.80
C ARG A 65 -1.13 -16.91 39.96
N ARG A 66 -0.91 -16.92 38.65
CA ARG A 66 -1.51 -15.93 37.74
C ARG A 66 -3.04 -16.02 37.70
N TYR A 67 -3.62 -17.22 37.67
CA TYR A 67 -5.08 -17.39 37.72
C TYR A 67 -5.67 -16.87 39.02
N ARG A 68 -5.06 -17.25 40.16
CA ARG A 68 -5.44 -16.77 41.49
C ARG A 68 -5.38 -15.25 41.60
N GLU A 69 -4.28 -14.66 41.14
CA GLU A 69 -4.04 -13.22 41.22
C GLU A 69 -5.04 -12.41 40.38
N VAL A 70 -5.39 -12.88 39.17
CA VAL A 70 -6.43 -12.23 38.38
C VAL A 70 -7.79 -12.36 39.06
N ALA A 71 -8.13 -13.55 39.58
CA ALA A 71 -9.39 -13.76 40.30
C ALA A 71 -9.51 -12.89 41.56
N SER A 72 -8.43 -12.70 42.33
CA SER A 72 -8.46 -11.85 43.53
C SER A 72 -8.69 -10.37 43.22
N ARG A 73 -8.25 -9.89 42.06
CA ARG A 73 -8.46 -8.51 41.60
C ARG A 73 -9.84 -8.26 40.99
N TRP A 74 -10.55 -9.33 40.64
CA TRP A 74 -11.86 -9.31 39.98
C TRP A 74 -12.87 -10.16 40.75
N PRO A 75 -13.50 -9.60 41.81
CA PRO A 75 -14.60 -10.24 42.54
C PRO A 75 -15.72 -10.69 41.59
N ALA A 76 -16.36 -11.83 41.88
CA ALA A 76 -17.33 -12.46 40.99
C ALA A 76 -18.50 -11.53 40.58
N ASP A 77 -18.95 -10.67 41.50
CA ASP A 77 -20.01 -9.67 41.32
C ASP A 77 -19.59 -8.46 40.47
N ARG A 78 -18.29 -8.27 40.23
CA ARG A 78 -17.70 -7.15 39.47
C ARG A 78 -17.15 -7.57 38.10
N ARG A 79 -17.21 -8.85 37.75
CA ARG A 79 -16.78 -9.34 36.44
C ARG A 79 -17.83 -9.01 35.39
N VAL A 80 -17.37 -8.70 34.18
CA VAL A 80 -18.25 -8.43 33.03
C VAL A 80 -18.01 -9.49 31.95
N GLN A 81 -18.94 -9.61 31.00
CA GLN A 81 -18.82 -10.52 29.85
C GLN A 81 -17.73 -10.06 28.89
N ALA A 82 -16.48 -10.24 29.29
CA ALA A 82 -15.29 -9.97 28.51
C ALA A 82 -14.27 -11.09 28.75
N SER A 83 -13.31 -11.22 27.85
CA SER A 83 -12.35 -12.33 27.93
C SER A 83 -11.53 -12.28 29.24
N TRP A 84 -11.17 -13.46 29.77
CA TRP A 84 -10.27 -13.55 30.91
C TRP A 84 -8.95 -12.78 30.70
N SER A 85 -8.44 -12.78 29.46
CA SER A 85 -7.23 -12.03 29.09
C SER A 85 -7.41 -10.51 29.19
N ALA A 86 -8.60 -9.97 28.88
CA ALA A 86 -8.89 -8.54 29.04
C ALA A 86 -8.84 -8.14 30.53
N HIS A 87 -9.48 -8.94 31.39
CA HIS A 87 -9.44 -8.76 32.84
C HIS A 87 -8.01 -8.87 33.38
N ARG A 88 -7.22 -9.84 32.89
CA ARG A 88 -5.79 -9.95 33.24
C ARG A 88 -5.02 -8.69 32.87
N ASP A 89 -5.27 -8.12 31.69
CA ASP A 89 -4.51 -6.97 31.22
C ASP A 89 -4.83 -5.68 31.98
N LEU A 90 -6.05 -5.56 32.50
CA LEU A 90 -6.52 -4.41 33.30
C LEU A 90 -6.41 -4.62 34.83
N LYS A 91 -5.98 -5.79 35.31
CA LYS A 91 -6.04 -6.15 36.75
C LYS A 91 -5.31 -5.16 37.68
N ASP A 92 -4.25 -4.52 37.18
CA ASP A 92 -3.38 -3.60 37.92
C ASP A 92 -3.74 -2.12 37.70
N HIS A 93 -4.76 -1.84 36.89
CA HIS A 93 -5.25 -0.48 36.68
C HIS A 93 -6.15 -0.05 37.86
N ASP A 94 -6.03 1.20 38.30
CA ASP A 94 -6.83 1.74 39.41
C ASP A 94 -8.32 1.78 39.03
N ASP A 95 -8.64 2.37 37.88
CA ASP A 95 -10.02 2.48 37.34
C ASP A 95 -10.49 1.23 36.56
N ARG A 96 -9.92 0.05 36.84
CA ARG A 96 -10.18 -1.17 36.05
C ARG A 96 -11.66 -1.50 35.89
N PHE A 97 -12.49 -1.25 36.92
CA PHE A 97 -13.92 -1.55 36.89
C PHE A 97 -14.72 -0.60 35.98
N GLU A 98 -14.22 0.60 35.73
CA GLU A 98 -14.83 1.57 34.81
C GLU A 98 -14.37 1.34 33.37
N LEU A 99 -13.14 0.85 33.21
CA LEU A 99 -12.55 0.58 31.90
C LEU A 99 -13.11 -0.69 31.26
N ILE A 100 -13.28 -1.77 32.02
CA ILE A 100 -13.78 -3.04 31.46
C ILE A 100 -15.25 -2.90 31.06
N HIS A 101 -15.60 -3.38 29.87
CA HIS A 101 -16.99 -3.43 29.40
C HIS A 101 -17.30 -4.79 28.73
N PRO A 102 -18.59 -5.16 28.59
CA PRO A 102 -18.98 -6.34 27.84
C PRO A 102 -18.39 -6.36 26.43
N ASP A 103 -18.10 -7.56 25.93
CA ASP A 103 -17.49 -7.85 24.63
C ASP A 103 -16.08 -7.26 24.41
N MET A 104 -15.46 -6.67 25.44
CA MET A 104 -14.13 -6.06 25.31
C MET A 104 -13.11 -7.09 24.81
N THR A 105 -12.44 -6.71 23.72
CA THR A 105 -11.40 -7.51 23.10
C THR A 105 -10.08 -7.38 23.87
N VAL A 106 -9.19 -8.37 23.72
CA VAL A 106 -7.83 -8.32 24.31
C VAL A 106 -7.05 -7.11 23.82
N ARG A 107 -7.29 -6.66 22.58
CA ARG A 107 -6.61 -5.51 21.99
C ARG A 107 -7.05 -4.21 22.64
N GLU A 108 -8.35 -4.02 22.84
CA GLU A 108 -8.90 -2.85 23.54
C GLU A 108 -8.42 -2.79 24.98
N ALA A 109 -8.47 -3.92 25.70
CA ALA A 109 -7.98 -4.01 27.07
C ALA A 109 -6.48 -3.67 27.17
N ALA A 110 -5.67 -4.17 26.24
CA ALA A 110 -4.24 -3.85 26.18
C ALA A 110 -4.01 -2.34 25.94
N LEU A 111 -4.77 -1.72 25.02
CA LEU A 111 -4.68 -0.28 24.76
C LEU A 111 -5.12 0.56 25.97
N ALA A 112 -6.22 0.20 26.62
CA ALA A 112 -6.69 0.85 27.84
C ALA A 112 -5.67 0.70 28.99
N ALA A 113 -4.96 -0.43 29.05
CA ALA A 113 -3.85 -0.64 29.99
C ALA A 113 -2.55 0.08 29.58
N GLY A 114 -2.55 0.92 28.53
CA GLY A 114 -1.36 1.59 28.01
C GLY A 114 -0.31 0.66 27.38
N LYS A 115 -0.65 -0.60 27.11
CA LYS A 115 0.25 -1.57 26.49
C LYS A 115 0.28 -1.36 24.99
N LYS A 116 1.49 -1.44 24.41
CA LYS A 116 1.67 -1.35 22.95
C LYS A 116 1.02 -2.59 22.27
N PRO A 117 0.34 -2.40 21.13
CA PRO A 117 -0.40 -3.48 20.47
C PRO A 117 0.51 -4.67 20.11
N ILE A 118 0.03 -5.88 20.41
CA ILE A 118 0.75 -7.15 20.18
C ILE A 118 0.98 -7.43 18.68
N ASP A 119 0.25 -6.76 17.80
CA ASP A 119 0.42 -6.89 16.35
C ASP A 119 1.47 -5.91 15.79
N ALA A 120 1.92 -4.93 16.59
CA ALA A 120 2.99 -4.03 16.17
C ALA A 120 4.31 -4.81 16.08
N LYS A 121 5.08 -4.59 15.01
CA LYS A 121 6.42 -5.18 14.83
C LYS A 121 7.28 -4.85 16.07
N PRO A 122 8.20 -5.73 16.50
CA PRO A 122 9.04 -5.49 17.67
C PRO A 122 9.72 -4.10 17.65
N VAL A 123 10.23 -3.71 16.47
CA VAL A 123 10.85 -2.39 16.25
C VAL A 123 9.89 -1.23 16.51
N THR A 124 8.62 -1.34 16.12
CA THR A 124 7.62 -0.27 16.36
C THR A 124 7.19 -0.15 17.83
N ARG A 125 7.59 -1.09 18.69
CA ARG A 125 7.39 -0.99 20.14
C ARG A 125 8.59 -0.40 20.86
N MET A 126 9.73 -0.29 20.20
CA MET A 126 10.93 0.30 20.78
C MET A 126 10.81 1.83 20.78
N THR A 127 11.32 2.46 21.83
CA THR A 127 11.62 3.88 21.88
C THR A 127 12.67 4.25 20.83
N GLU A 128 12.82 5.53 20.51
CA GLU A 128 13.82 5.98 19.53
C GLU A 128 15.24 5.56 19.95
N ASP A 129 15.56 5.66 21.24
CA ASP A 129 16.85 5.24 21.79
C ASP A 129 17.07 3.72 21.64
N GLU A 130 16.07 2.90 21.99
CA GLU A 130 16.14 1.44 21.80
C GLU A 130 16.28 1.05 20.32
N GLN A 131 15.68 1.81 19.40
CA GLN A 131 15.86 1.60 17.97
C GLN A 131 17.28 1.96 17.51
N ALA A 132 17.84 3.04 18.05
CA ALA A 132 19.21 3.45 17.76
C ALA A 132 20.22 2.40 18.25
N ASP A 133 20.06 1.91 19.49
CA ASP A 133 20.89 0.85 20.05
C ASP A 133 20.79 -0.45 19.26
N LEU A 134 19.57 -0.83 18.85
CA LEU A 134 19.37 -1.97 17.97
C LEU A 134 20.09 -1.76 16.64
N ALA A 135 19.96 -0.59 16.01
CA ALA A 135 20.64 -0.30 14.75
C ALA A 135 22.17 -0.38 14.89
N ILE A 136 22.74 0.16 15.97
CA ILE A 136 24.17 0.05 16.27
C ILE A 136 24.57 -1.42 16.41
N SER A 137 23.83 -2.21 17.19
CA SER A 137 24.12 -3.64 17.39
C SER A 137 24.10 -4.43 16.07
N LEU A 138 23.19 -4.09 15.16
CA LEU A 138 23.08 -4.72 13.84
C LEU A 138 24.22 -4.29 12.92
N LEU A 139 24.69 -3.04 12.98
CA LEU A 139 25.82 -2.54 12.21
C LEU A 139 27.17 -3.09 12.68
N LEU A 140 27.31 -3.35 13.98
CA LEU A 140 28.48 -4.01 14.56
C LEU A 140 28.61 -5.47 14.12
N ASN A 141 27.50 -6.12 13.74
CA ASN A 141 27.52 -7.46 13.20
C ASN A 141 28.03 -7.47 11.75
N LYS A 142 29.29 -7.86 11.56
CA LYS A 142 29.96 -7.92 10.24
C LYS A 142 29.12 -8.64 9.18
N ARG A 143 28.50 -9.78 9.50
CA ARG A 143 27.69 -10.55 8.54
C ARG A 143 26.47 -9.78 8.06
N ILE A 144 25.83 -9.03 8.96
CA ILE A 144 24.67 -8.19 8.62
C ILE A 144 25.15 -7.01 7.77
N ASN A 145 26.26 -6.38 8.15
CA ASN A 145 26.84 -5.26 7.41
C ASN A 145 27.25 -5.65 5.98
N ASP A 146 27.96 -6.78 5.80
CA ASP A 146 28.32 -7.32 4.47
C ASP A 146 27.07 -7.57 3.61
N ARG A 147 25.99 -8.08 4.22
CA ARG A 147 24.72 -8.31 3.53
C ARG A 147 24.04 -6.99 3.15
N VAL A 148 24.07 -5.99 4.02
CA VAL A 148 23.55 -4.64 3.73
C VAL A 148 24.34 -4.00 2.59
N ALA A 149 25.67 -4.10 2.59
CA ALA A 149 26.52 -3.61 1.51
C ALA A 149 26.16 -4.25 0.16
N THR A 150 25.98 -5.57 0.12
CA THR A 150 25.55 -6.28 -1.10
C THR A 150 24.16 -5.82 -1.57
N LYS A 151 23.22 -5.61 -0.65
CA LYS A 151 21.88 -5.10 -0.99
C LYS A 151 21.92 -3.68 -1.55
N LEU A 152 22.83 -2.85 -1.05
CA LEU A 152 23.03 -1.49 -1.56
C LEU A 152 23.65 -1.50 -2.97
N THR A 153 24.62 -2.39 -3.25
CA THR A 153 25.17 -2.53 -4.61
C THR A 153 24.11 -3.03 -5.58
N GLU A 154 23.36 -4.08 -5.23
CA GLU A 154 22.22 -4.59 -6.03
C GLU A 154 21.23 -3.45 -6.37
N ARG A 155 20.87 -2.62 -5.39
CA ARG A 155 19.94 -1.50 -5.58
C ARG A 155 20.52 -0.41 -6.47
N ASN A 156 21.81 -0.12 -6.34
CA ASN A 156 22.48 0.89 -7.16
C ASN A 156 22.62 0.43 -8.62
N ASP A 157 22.96 -0.84 -8.84
CA ASP A 157 23.00 -1.43 -10.19
C ASP A 157 21.62 -1.41 -10.85
N ALA A 158 20.56 -1.81 -10.12
CA ALA A 158 19.19 -1.72 -10.62
C ALA A 158 18.80 -0.28 -11.00
N ARG A 159 19.17 0.70 -10.17
CA ARG A 159 18.96 2.13 -10.48
C ARG A 159 19.74 2.58 -11.71
N ARG A 160 20.98 2.11 -11.90
CA ARG A 160 21.79 2.42 -13.08
C ARG A 160 21.14 1.88 -14.35
N VAL A 161 20.66 0.63 -14.33
CA VAL A 161 19.96 0.02 -15.46
C VAL A 161 18.69 0.80 -15.80
N LEU A 162 17.87 1.14 -14.81
CA LEU A 162 16.64 1.94 -15.02
C LEU A 162 16.95 3.33 -15.61
N ARG A 163 18.02 3.99 -15.16
CA ARG A 163 18.45 5.27 -15.73
C ARG A 163 18.92 5.12 -17.17
N ALA A 164 19.69 4.08 -17.48
CA ALA A 164 20.12 3.80 -18.85
C ALA A 164 18.94 3.50 -19.78
N GLN A 165 17.96 2.72 -19.32
CA GLN A 165 16.72 2.46 -20.07
C GLN A 165 15.95 3.75 -20.36
N ARG A 166 15.77 4.61 -19.36
CA ARG A 166 15.10 5.91 -19.55
C ARG A 166 15.87 6.82 -20.50
N SER A 167 17.21 6.82 -20.46
CA SER A 167 18.02 7.58 -21.40
C SER A 167 17.79 7.10 -22.84
N ALA A 168 17.87 5.78 -23.07
CA ALA A 168 17.65 5.20 -24.39
C ALA A 168 16.21 5.43 -24.90
N GLU A 169 15.21 5.37 -24.02
CA GLU A 169 13.82 5.70 -24.36
C GLU A 169 13.66 7.17 -24.73
N ASN A 170 14.30 8.07 -23.98
CA ASN A 170 14.29 9.50 -24.28
C ASN A 170 14.97 9.81 -25.62
N GLU A 171 16.09 9.14 -25.92
CA GLU A 171 16.80 9.27 -27.21
C GLU A 171 15.92 8.81 -28.38
N ARG A 172 15.33 7.61 -28.29
CA ARG A 172 14.38 7.13 -29.31
C ARG A 172 13.16 8.03 -29.47
N SER A 173 12.66 8.58 -28.36
CA SER A 173 11.54 9.51 -28.37
C SER A 173 11.91 10.85 -29.01
N ALA A 174 13.14 11.31 -28.83
CA ALA A 174 13.66 12.52 -29.47
C ALA A 174 13.82 12.29 -30.98
N GLU A 175 14.45 11.19 -31.39
CA GLU A 175 14.58 10.81 -32.80
C GLU A 175 13.21 10.70 -33.50
N TYR A 176 12.24 10.06 -32.86
CA TYR A 176 10.88 9.96 -33.39
C TYR A 176 10.21 11.33 -33.55
N LYS A 177 10.37 12.23 -32.57
CA LYS A 177 9.82 13.59 -32.64
C LYS A 177 10.48 14.40 -33.76
N ASP A 178 11.79 14.27 -33.94
CA ASP A 178 12.53 14.96 -34.99
C ASP A 178 12.14 14.41 -36.38
N ALA A 179 11.98 13.10 -36.52
CA ALA A 179 11.48 12.47 -37.75
C ALA A 179 10.05 12.94 -38.10
N MET A 180 9.17 13.02 -37.10
CA MET A 180 7.80 13.55 -37.29
C MET A 180 7.80 15.04 -37.65
N ARG A 181 8.72 15.83 -37.08
CA ARG A 181 8.88 17.24 -37.45
C ARG A 181 9.35 17.37 -38.90
N ALA A 182 10.37 16.62 -39.31
CA ALA A 182 10.87 16.61 -40.67
C ALA A 182 9.79 16.15 -41.69
N LEU A 183 8.97 15.16 -41.32
CA LEU A 183 7.86 14.71 -42.16
C LEU A 183 6.79 15.81 -42.34
N ARG A 184 6.45 16.53 -41.26
CA ARG A 184 5.54 17.68 -41.34
C ARG A 184 6.11 18.82 -42.16
N GLU A 185 7.39 19.14 -42.00
CA GLU A 185 8.07 20.16 -42.82
C GLU A 185 8.08 19.76 -44.30
N ALA A 186 8.35 18.50 -44.61
CA ALA A 186 8.31 17.99 -45.98
C ALA A 186 6.89 17.99 -46.57
N GLN A 187 5.86 17.69 -45.77
CA GLN A 187 4.46 17.79 -46.18
C GLN A 187 4.05 19.25 -46.42
N ALA A 188 4.44 20.17 -45.52
CA ALA A 188 4.19 21.60 -45.67
C ALA A 188 4.88 22.17 -46.92
N ALA A 189 6.10 21.72 -47.24
CA ALA A 189 6.82 22.10 -48.44
C ALA A 189 6.17 21.55 -49.73
N LYS A 190 5.54 20.37 -49.67
CA LYS A 190 4.88 19.74 -50.83
C LYS A 190 3.50 20.32 -51.12
N SER A 191 2.79 20.79 -50.10
CA SER A 191 1.43 21.35 -50.24
C SER A 191 1.23 22.47 -49.23
N PRO A 192 1.64 23.71 -49.55
CA PRO A 192 1.46 24.86 -48.65
C PRO A 192 -0.03 25.10 -48.32
N GLU A 193 -0.93 24.74 -49.23
CA GLU A 193 -2.38 24.82 -49.05
C GLU A 193 -2.91 23.88 -47.96
N LEU A 194 -2.42 22.63 -47.88
CA LEU A 194 -2.81 21.72 -46.80
C LEU A 194 -2.24 22.16 -45.45
N ALA A 195 -1.04 22.73 -45.43
CA ALA A 195 -0.47 23.30 -44.21
C ALA A 195 -1.28 24.51 -43.72
N PHE A 196 -1.75 25.35 -44.63
CA PHE A 196 -2.65 26.45 -44.33
C PHE A 196 -3.98 25.94 -43.75
N ILE A 197 -4.62 24.98 -44.41
CA ILE A 197 -5.88 24.37 -43.94
C ILE A 197 -5.70 23.72 -42.55
N GLU A 198 -4.60 23.00 -42.30
CA GLU A 198 -4.32 22.38 -41.00
C GLU A 198 -4.16 23.43 -39.89
N VAL A 199 -3.52 24.57 -40.18
CA VAL A 199 -3.42 25.69 -39.24
C VAL A 199 -4.81 26.27 -38.95
N THR A 200 -5.67 26.45 -39.96
CA THR A 200 -7.04 26.95 -39.75
C THR A 200 -7.87 26.01 -38.87
N PHE A 201 -7.75 24.69 -39.06
CA PHE A 201 -8.43 23.71 -38.20
C PHE A 201 -7.93 23.75 -36.76
N LYS A 202 -6.61 23.89 -36.52
CA LYS A 202 -6.07 24.01 -35.16
C LYS A 202 -6.50 25.30 -34.46
N ILE A 203 -6.66 26.40 -35.20
CA ILE A 203 -7.20 27.65 -34.67
C ILE A 203 -8.68 27.47 -34.30
N GLN A 204 -9.47 26.78 -35.13
CA GLN A 204 -10.86 26.44 -34.83
C GLN A 204 -11.00 25.53 -33.60
N GLU A 205 -10.20 24.46 -33.51
CA GLU A 205 -10.21 23.55 -32.36
C GLU A 205 -9.81 24.26 -31.06
N ALA A 206 -8.79 25.13 -31.11
CA ALA A 206 -8.39 25.93 -29.97
C ALA A 206 -9.48 26.94 -29.53
N THR A 207 -10.18 27.56 -30.49
CA THR A 207 -11.28 28.49 -30.17
C THR A 207 -12.50 27.77 -29.60
N GLU A 208 -12.83 26.56 -30.08
CA GLU A 208 -13.89 25.73 -29.49
C GLU A 208 -13.54 25.27 -28.08
N TYR A 209 -12.29 24.83 -27.85
CA TYR A 209 -11.82 24.47 -26.51
C TYR A 209 -11.91 25.66 -25.54
N LEU A 210 -11.47 26.85 -25.97
CA LEU A 210 -11.56 28.06 -25.17
C LEU A 210 -13.02 28.46 -24.89
N ARG A 211 -13.92 28.29 -25.87
CA ARG A 211 -15.37 28.52 -25.69
C ARG A 211 -15.97 27.53 -24.69
N ALA A 212 -15.55 26.26 -24.70
CA ALA A 212 -16.00 25.24 -23.74
C ALA A 212 -15.44 25.50 -22.32
N VAL A 213 -14.18 25.91 -22.19
CA VAL A 213 -13.60 26.33 -20.91
C VAL A 213 -14.31 27.58 -20.38
N TRP A 214 -14.65 28.53 -21.26
CA TRP A 214 -15.41 29.71 -20.91
C TRP A 214 -16.82 29.37 -20.41
N SER A 215 -17.58 28.54 -21.13
CA SER A 215 -18.91 28.12 -20.67
C SER A 215 -18.84 27.40 -19.33
N ALA A 216 -17.87 26.52 -19.14
CA ALA A 216 -17.66 25.82 -17.86
C ALA A 216 -17.23 26.76 -16.71
N ALA A 217 -16.58 27.89 -17.00
CA ALA A 217 -16.17 28.87 -15.99
C ALA A 217 -17.28 29.86 -15.62
N VAL A 218 -18.24 30.09 -16.54
CA VAL A 218 -19.37 31.01 -16.38
C VAL A 218 -20.61 30.30 -15.84
N ASP A 219 -20.83 29.04 -16.20
CA ASP A 219 -21.93 28.22 -15.67
C ASP A 219 -21.59 27.68 -14.28
N ASP A 220 -21.77 28.52 -13.24
CA ASP A 220 -21.85 28.06 -11.85
C ASP A 220 -23.13 27.22 -11.69
N THR A 221 -23.06 25.93 -12.04
CA THR A 221 -24.18 25.01 -11.89
C THR A 221 -24.46 24.83 -10.40
N PRO A 222 -25.67 25.15 -9.89
CA PRO A 222 -25.96 25.07 -8.47
C PRO A 222 -25.80 23.63 -7.97
N GLY A 223 -24.81 23.40 -7.11
CA GLY A 223 -24.52 22.10 -6.50
C GLY A 223 -23.18 21.44 -6.91
N MET A 224 -22.46 21.99 -7.91
CA MET A 224 -21.13 21.51 -8.29
C MET A 224 -20.04 22.48 -7.79
N PRO A 225 -18.96 22.00 -7.17
CA PRO A 225 -17.85 22.87 -6.78
C PRO A 225 -17.18 23.44 -8.02
N SER A 226 -17.13 24.78 -8.10
CA SER A 226 -16.44 25.51 -9.18
C SER A 226 -15.01 24.98 -9.36
N LEU A 227 -14.71 24.49 -10.56
CA LEU A 227 -13.38 24.00 -10.95
C LEU A 227 -12.29 25.07 -10.87
N VAL A 228 -12.67 26.35 -10.95
CA VAL A 228 -11.77 27.50 -10.89
C VAL A 228 -12.00 28.29 -9.60
N PRO A 229 -10.96 28.56 -8.78
CA PRO A 229 -11.09 29.40 -7.59
C PRO A 229 -11.65 30.80 -7.91
N PRO A 230 -12.55 31.38 -7.09
CA PRO A 230 -13.24 32.63 -7.41
C PRO A 230 -12.31 33.80 -7.72
N HIS A 231 -11.17 33.88 -7.03
CA HIS A 231 -10.17 34.94 -7.21
C HIS A 231 -9.35 34.81 -8.51
N ARG A 232 -9.33 33.63 -9.15
CA ARG A 232 -8.63 33.39 -10.43
C ARG A 232 -9.54 33.54 -11.65
N LYS A 233 -10.86 33.54 -11.47
CA LYS A 233 -11.85 33.73 -12.54
C LYS A 233 -11.55 34.97 -13.43
N PRO A 234 -11.29 36.18 -12.90
CA PRO A 234 -11.02 37.35 -13.75
C PRO A 234 -9.72 37.23 -14.57
N GLU A 235 -8.66 36.62 -14.02
CA GLU A 235 -7.40 36.40 -14.73
C GLU A 235 -7.56 35.41 -15.89
N LEU A 236 -8.26 34.31 -15.64
CA LEU A 236 -8.57 33.31 -16.68
C LEU A 236 -9.45 33.93 -17.78
N ILE A 237 -10.45 34.72 -17.41
CA ILE A 237 -11.32 35.44 -18.34
C ILE A 237 -10.50 36.38 -19.24
N MET A 238 -9.54 37.13 -18.68
CA MET A 238 -8.67 38.00 -19.47
C MET A 238 -7.74 37.22 -20.39
N ALA A 239 -7.14 36.12 -19.91
CA ALA A 239 -6.28 35.28 -20.73
C ALA A 239 -7.02 34.70 -21.94
N ILE A 240 -8.25 34.22 -21.75
CA ILE A 240 -9.11 33.71 -22.82
C ILE A 240 -9.45 34.81 -23.83
N LYS A 241 -9.83 36.02 -23.36
CA LYS A 241 -10.10 37.17 -24.24
C LYS A 241 -8.90 37.57 -25.08
N ASN A 242 -7.70 37.56 -24.51
CA ASN A 242 -6.47 37.89 -25.23
C ASN A 242 -6.17 36.86 -26.31
N ILE A 243 -6.34 35.56 -26.03
CA ILE A 243 -6.12 34.51 -27.02
C ILE A 243 -7.14 34.60 -28.16
N ALA A 244 -8.42 34.84 -27.83
CA ALA A 244 -9.47 35.03 -28.84
C ALA A 244 -9.17 36.25 -29.75
N SER A 245 -8.73 37.37 -29.17
CA SER A 245 -8.36 38.56 -29.95
C SER A 245 -7.17 38.31 -30.87
N VAL A 246 -6.14 37.58 -30.42
CA VAL A 246 -4.99 37.21 -31.27
C VAL A 246 -5.43 36.29 -32.41
N ALA A 247 -6.34 35.35 -32.15
CA ALA A 247 -6.89 34.48 -33.18
C ALA A 247 -7.71 35.27 -34.22
N GLU A 248 -8.55 36.23 -33.79
CA GLU A 248 -9.29 37.12 -34.70
C GLU A 248 -8.37 38.00 -35.55
N GLN A 249 -7.30 38.55 -34.94
CA GLN A 249 -6.30 39.32 -35.68
C GLN A 249 -5.57 38.46 -36.72
N ALA A 250 -5.25 37.21 -36.38
CA ALA A 250 -4.64 36.28 -37.32
C ALA A 250 -5.58 35.95 -38.50
N VAL A 251 -6.88 35.76 -38.24
CA VAL A 251 -7.89 35.55 -39.30
C VAL A 251 -8.04 36.80 -40.18
N ALA A 252 -8.15 37.99 -39.58
CA ALA A 252 -8.26 39.24 -40.34
C ALA A 252 -7.02 39.51 -41.21
N ALA A 253 -5.82 39.23 -40.69
CA ALA A 253 -4.59 39.33 -41.46
C ALA A 253 -4.52 38.33 -42.63
N LEU A 254 -5.27 37.22 -42.56
CA LEU A 254 -5.39 36.26 -43.66
C LEU A 254 -6.40 36.72 -44.72
N ASP A 255 -7.49 37.38 -44.32
CA ASP A 255 -8.45 38.00 -45.25
C ASP A 255 -7.85 39.21 -46.02
N GLU A 256 -6.85 39.87 -45.44
CA GLU A 256 -6.12 40.96 -46.08
C GLU A 256 -5.05 40.52 -47.09
N VAL A 257 -4.73 39.21 -47.17
CA VAL A 257 -3.83 38.71 -48.22
C VAL A 257 -4.60 38.81 -49.54
N PRO A 258 -4.23 39.74 -50.45
CA PRO A 258 -4.93 39.88 -51.70
C PRO A 258 -4.84 38.55 -52.44
N ASP A 259 -5.94 38.14 -53.05
CA ASP A 259 -6.05 37.01 -53.96
C ASP A 259 -5.00 37.18 -55.06
N ALA A 260 -3.78 36.72 -54.77
CA ALA A 260 -2.65 36.78 -55.68
C ALA A 260 -3.04 35.77 -56.74
N GLY A 261 -3.61 36.26 -57.84
CA GLY A 261 -4.25 35.48 -58.89
C GLY A 261 -3.34 34.48 -59.60
N THR A 262 -2.80 33.51 -58.87
CA THR A 262 -2.38 32.23 -59.38
C THR A 262 -3.66 31.49 -59.73
N ARG A 263 -4.07 31.65 -61.00
CA ARG A 263 -5.03 30.77 -61.65
C ARG A 263 -4.61 29.33 -61.36
N PHE A 264 -5.43 28.67 -60.56
CA PHE A 264 -5.33 27.28 -60.09
C PHE A 264 -5.42 26.21 -61.20
N THR A 265 -5.10 26.53 -62.45
CA THR A 265 -5.23 25.61 -63.58
C THR A 265 -3.93 25.19 -64.23
N ASP A 266 -2.79 25.80 -63.89
CA ASP A 266 -1.50 25.42 -64.44
C ASP A 266 -0.55 25.02 -63.30
N VAL A 267 0.14 23.88 -63.44
CA VAL A 267 1.13 23.27 -62.51
C VAL A 267 0.44 22.31 -61.51
N ILE A 268 0.44 20.96 -61.63
CA ILE A 268 1.49 20.01 -62.05
C ILE A 268 0.83 18.73 -62.62
N ASP A 269 1.12 18.36 -63.87
CA ASP A 269 1.04 16.95 -64.31
C ASP A 269 2.13 16.18 -63.55
N VAL A 270 1.78 15.62 -62.38
CA VAL A 270 2.66 14.69 -61.67
C VAL A 270 2.58 13.38 -62.42
N GLU A 271 3.53 13.12 -63.32
CA GLU A 271 3.83 11.77 -63.75
C GLU A 271 4.03 10.91 -62.49
N VAL A 272 3.04 10.06 -62.22
CA VAL A 272 3.11 9.04 -61.18
C VAL A 272 4.23 8.09 -61.59
N ALA A 273 5.45 8.37 -61.14
CA ALA A 273 6.56 7.45 -61.24
C ALA A 273 6.15 6.16 -60.55
N LYS A 274 5.90 5.12 -61.35
CA LYS A 274 5.59 3.77 -60.88
C LYS A 274 6.57 3.40 -59.77
N PRO A 275 6.10 2.86 -58.62
CA PRO A 275 7.00 2.39 -57.59
C PRO A 275 7.92 1.32 -58.19
N ARG A 276 9.23 1.59 -58.20
CA ARG A 276 10.24 0.57 -58.45
C ARG A 276 10.08 -0.49 -57.35
N PRO A 277 9.86 -1.77 -57.69
CA PRO A 277 9.97 -2.84 -56.70
C PRO A 277 11.46 -2.99 -56.37
N GLN A 278 11.93 -2.29 -55.34
CA GLN A 278 13.22 -2.61 -54.75
C GLN A 278 13.02 -3.79 -53.79
N LEU A 279 13.36 -4.96 -54.34
CA LEU A 279 14.02 -6.06 -53.66
C LEU A 279 14.77 -5.57 -52.40
N LEU A 280 14.23 -5.90 -51.24
CA LEU A 280 15.00 -6.08 -50.02
C LEU A 280 14.52 -7.38 -49.37
N GLU A 281 14.98 -8.46 -49.98
CA GLU A 281 15.35 -9.65 -49.24
C GLU A 281 16.41 -9.23 -48.21
N GLN A 282 15.97 -8.95 -46.98
CA GLN A 282 16.83 -9.08 -45.81
C GLN A 282 16.11 -9.98 -44.81
N THR A 283 16.38 -11.26 -45.02
CA THR A 283 16.61 -12.30 -44.01
C THR A 283 16.43 -11.82 -42.58
N ILE A 284 15.22 -11.96 -42.04
CA ILE A 284 15.02 -12.01 -40.60
C ILE A 284 15.42 -13.42 -40.18
N GLU A 285 16.69 -13.58 -39.81
CA GLU A 285 17.12 -14.72 -38.99
C GLU A 285 16.33 -14.64 -37.68
N SER A 286 15.35 -15.55 -37.57
CA SER A 286 14.62 -15.77 -36.34
C SER A 286 15.61 -16.28 -35.27
N PRO A 287 15.71 -15.66 -34.08
CA PRO A 287 16.43 -16.26 -32.99
C PRO A 287 15.69 -17.53 -32.57
N GLN A 288 16.32 -18.69 -32.82
CA GLN A 288 15.93 -19.95 -32.22
C GLN A 288 16.01 -19.82 -30.69
N THR A 289 14.86 -19.69 -30.04
CA THR A 289 14.75 -19.95 -28.61
C THR A 289 14.79 -21.47 -28.42
N SER A 290 15.99 -22.01 -28.24
CA SER A 290 16.21 -23.34 -27.69
C SER A 290 15.70 -23.34 -26.24
N ASN A 291 14.45 -23.79 -26.07
CA ASN A 291 13.96 -24.26 -24.77
C ASN A 291 14.64 -25.60 -24.46
N THR A 292 15.87 -25.55 -23.98
CA THR A 292 16.49 -26.66 -23.26
C THR A 292 16.00 -26.59 -21.82
N ALA A 293 14.84 -27.21 -21.57
CA ALA A 293 14.38 -27.54 -20.24
C ALA A 293 15.22 -28.71 -19.72
N ASP A 294 16.40 -28.39 -19.18
CA ASP A 294 17.24 -29.35 -18.48
C ASP A 294 16.71 -29.49 -17.04
N GLY A 295 15.89 -30.51 -16.85
CA GLY A 295 15.36 -30.93 -15.55
C GLY A 295 16.45 -31.56 -14.70
N ALA A 296 17.30 -30.71 -14.09
CA ALA A 296 18.22 -31.16 -13.05
C ALA A 296 17.43 -31.35 -11.74
N ALA A 297 17.00 -32.59 -11.53
CA ALA A 297 16.57 -33.11 -10.24
C ALA A 297 17.66 -32.87 -9.20
N ARG A 298 17.44 -31.91 -8.29
CA ARG A 298 18.22 -31.78 -7.06
C ARG A 298 17.66 -32.77 -6.04
N ASP A 299 18.30 -33.93 -6.00
CA ASP A 299 18.31 -34.79 -4.83
C ASP A 299 18.78 -33.99 -3.61
N LEU A 300 17.89 -33.80 -2.65
CA LEU A 300 18.22 -33.30 -1.32
C LEU A 300 18.71 -34.47 -0.47
N PRO A 301 19.91 -34.42 0.12
CA PRO A 301 20.39 -35.48 1.00
C PRO A 301 19.58 -35.49 2.29
N ARG A 302 19.00 -36.67 2.58
CA ARG A 302 18.43 -37.07 3.86
C ARG A 302 19.39 -36.69 5.01
N GLN A 303 18.95 -35.79 5.88
CA GLN A 303 19.61 -35.59 7.16
C GLN A 303 19.45 -36.86 7.99
N ARG A 304 20.61 -37.41 8.37
CA ARG A 304 20.76 -38.48 9.34
C ARG A 304 20.21 -38.03 10.69
N GLN A 305 19.31 -38.82 11.24
CA GLN A 305 19.14 -38.92 12.69
C GLN A 305 20.46 -39.42 13.28
N ILE A 306 20.96 -38.73 14.30
CA ILE A 306 21.99 -39.21 15.20
C ILE A 306 21.33 -39.33 16.58
N PRO A 307 21.62 -40.41 17.33
CA PRO A 307 20.92 -40.88 18.52
C PRO A 307 20.87 -39.90 19.70
#